data_AF-A0A818LFY3-F1
#
_entry.id   AF-A0A818LFY3-F1
#
_cell.length_a   1.000
_cell.length_b   1.000
_cell.length_c   1.000
_cell.angle_alpha   90.00
_cell.angle_beta   90.00
_cell.angle_gamma   90.00
#
_symmetry.space_group_name_H-M   'P 1'
#
loop_
_entity.id
_entity.type
_entity.pdbx_description
1 polymer ?
#
loop_
_entity_poly.entity_id
_entity_poly.type
_entity_poly.pdbx_seq_one_letter_code
_entity_poly.pdbx_strand_id
1 'polypeptide(L)' 'MVLLRWLNTGSMNTARAAHTTSVLLNGEVLVTGGLNYTSPLNSAELYDTSTGIWATTDSMNDARAEHTT' A
#
# COMPACT_ATOMS: atom_id res chain seq x y z
N MET A 1 -6.81 -25.22 15.72
CA MET A 1 -5.56 -24.48 16.01
C MET A 1 -5.10 -23.83 14.73
N VAL A 2 -5.26 -22.51 14.59
CA VAL A 2 -4.75 -21.78 13.42
C VAL A 2 -3.27 -21.51 13.70
N LEU A 3 -2.38 -22.03 12.87
CA LEU A 3 -0.95 -21.72 12.97
C LEU A 3 -0.73 -20.30 12.43
N LEU A 4 -0.21 -19.41 13.29
CA LEU A 4 0.28 -18.09 12.87
C LEU A 4 1.54 -18.29 12.03
N ARG A 5 1.38 -18.30 10.71
CA ARG A 5 2.48 -18.32 9.75
C ARG A 5 2.36 -17.14 8.81
N TRP A 6 3.49 -16.55 8.46
CA TRP A 6 3.56 -15.56 7.40
C TRP A 6 3.25 -16.22 6.05
N LEU A 7 2.40 -15.57 5.27
CA LEU A 7 2.06 -15.96 3.90
C LEU A 7 2.36 -14.79 2.99
N ASN A 8 2.93 -15.07 1.83
CA ASN A 8 3.06 -14.07 0.78
C ASN A 8 1.67 -13.74 0.23
N THR A 9 1.41 -12.46 0.02
CA THR A 9 0.20 -11.96 -0.64
C THR A 9 0.55 -11.56 -2.08
N GLY A 10 -0.40 -11.00 -2.82
CA GLY A 10 -0.11 -10.39 -4.11
C GLY A 10 0.97 -9.30 -4.00
N SER A 11 1.67 -9.06 -5.10
CA SER A 11 2.64 -7.96 -5.18
C SER A 11 1.92 -6.64 -5.43
N MET A 12 2.40 -5.56 -4.82
CA MET A 12 2.03 -4.19 -5.24
C MET A 12 2.42 -3.97 -6.71
N ASN A 13 1.69 -3.08 -7.36
CA ASN A 13 1.96 -2.65 -8.72
C ASN A 13 3.18 -1.73 -8.79
N THR A 14 3.40 -0.92 -7.75
CA THR A 14 4.55 -0.02 -7.63
C THR A 14 5.38 -0.38 -6.40
N ALA A 15 6.66 -0.70 -6.62
CA ALA A 15 7.62 -0.85 -5.54
C ALA A 15 7.79 0.48 -4.79
N ARG A 16 7.62 0.45 -3.47
CA ARG A 16 7.68 1.64 -2.62
C ARG A 16 8.26 1.35 -1.23
N ALA A 17 9.01 2.30 -0.69
CA ALA A 17 9.49 2.37 0.69
C ALA A 17 9.04 3.69 1.34
N ALA A 18 9.13 3.83 2.67
CA ALA A 18 8.77 5.06 3.39
C ALA A 18 7.36 5.61 3.07
N HIS A 19 6.42 4.71 2.78
CA HIS A 19 5.00 5.00 2.53
C HIS A 19 4.19 4.96 3.84
N THR A 20 2.96 5.45 3.81
CA THR A 20 1.98 5.30 4.90
C THR A 20 0.91 4.27 4.55
N THR A 21 0.36 3.62 5.57
CA THR A 21 -0.72 2.63 5.44
C THR A 21 -1.87 2.95 6.37
N SER A 22 -3.11 2.85 5.90
CA SER A 22 -4.31 3.01 6.72
C SER A 22 -5.29 1.86 6.47
N VAL A 23 -5.87 1.31 7.54
CA VAL A 23 -6.95 0.31 7.44
C VAL A 23 -8.27 1.04 7.29
N LEU A 24 -9.03 0.70 6.25
CA LEU A 24 -10.34 1.27 5.99
C LEU A 24 -11.42 0.52 6.78
N LEU A 25 -12.59 1.14 6.95
CA LEU A 25 -13.72 0.56 7.69
C LEU A 25 -14.23 -0.76 7.10
N ASN A 26 -14.02 -0.97 5.80
CA ASN A 26 -14.39 -2.21 5.10
C ASN A 26 -13.30 -3.30 5.20
N GLY A 27 -12.19 -3.06 5.89
CA GLY A 27 -11.12 -4.03 6.09
C GLY A 27 -10.05 -4.06 4.99
N GLU A 28 -10.15 -3.19 3.98
CA GLU A 28 -9.08 -2.99 2.99
C GLU A 28 -7.95 -2.13 3.57
N VAL A 29 -6.75 -2.22 2.98
CA VAL A 29 -5.59 -1.42 3.40
C VAL A 29 -5.22 -0.46 2.29
N LEU A 30 -5.33 0.84 2.56
CA LEU A 30 -4.86 1.90 1.67
C LEU A 30 -3.38 2.19 1.94
N VAL A 31 -2.57 2.18 0.89
CA VAL A 31 -1.16 2.55 0.93
C VAL A 31 -0.93 3.77 0.05
N THR A 32 -0.31 4.81 0.60
CA THR A 32 -0.12 6.08 -0.13
C THR A 32 1.33 6.53 -0.13
N GLY A 33 1.78 7.07 -1.27
CA GLY A 33 3.09 7.68 -1.41
C GLY A 33 4.26 6.74 -1.17
N GLY A 34 5.33 7.26 -0.59
CA GLY A 34 6.62 6.60 -0.45
C GLY A 34 7.60 6.95 -1.55
N LEU A 35 8.75 6.28 -1.53
CA LEU A 35 9.85 6.40 -2.48
C LEU A 35 9.94 5.11 -3.29
N ASN A 36 10.04 5.23 -4.61
CA ASN A 36 10.64 4.16 -5.40
C ASN A 36 12.17 4.33 -5.41
N TYR A 37 12.88 3.60 -6.26
CA TYR A 37 14.34 3.67 -6.35
C TYR A 37 14.88 5.08 -6.72
N THR A 38 14.09 5.90 -7.41
CA THR A 38 14.57 7.17 -8.00
C THR A 38 13.81 8.40 -7.53
N SER A 39 12.57 8.27 -7.05
CA SER A 39 11.65 9.40 -6.90
C SER A 39 10.54 9.14 -5.86
N PRO A 40 10.06 10.21 -5.19
CA PRO A 40 8.81 10.17 -4.44
C PRO A 40 7.62 9.81 -5.32
N LEU A 41 6.64 9.13 -4.74
CA LEU A 41 5.43 8.66 -5.39
C LEU A 41 4.24 9.53 -4.99
N ASN A 42 3.41 9.88 -5.97
CA ASN A 42 2.07 10.39 -5.74
C ASN A 42 1.00 9.31 -5.90
N SER A 43 1.39 8.08 -6.27
CA SER A 43 0.45 6.96 -6.42
C SER A 43 0.03 6.38 -5.08
N ALA A 44 -1.17 5.82 -5.07
CA ALA A 44 -1.71 5.03 -3.98
C ALA A 44 -2.27 3.71 -4.51
N GLU A 45 -2.30 2.71 -3.63
CA GLU A 45 -2.78 1.36 -3.93
C GLU A 45 -3.63 0.84 -2.77
N LEU A 46 -4.65 0.06 -3.12
CA LEU A 46 -5.56 -0.58 -2.18
C LEU A 46 -5.30 -2.09 -2.16
N TYR A 47 -5.15 -2.63 -0.97
CA TYR A 47 -5.03 -4.06 -0.75
C TYR A 47 -6.34 -4.63 -0.22
N ASP A 48 -6.95 -5.51 -1.01
CA ASP A 48 -8.10 -6.30 -0.59
C ASP A 48 -7.62 -7.49 0.23
N THR A 49 -7.91 -7.47 1.53
CA THR A 49 -7.49 -8.50 2.48
C THR A 49 -8.20 -9.84 2.27
N SER A 50 -9.33 -9.87 1.56
CA SER A 50 -10.10 -11.08 1.27
C SER A 50 -9.56 -11.86 0.06
N THR A 51 -9.04 -11.15 -0.94
CA THR A 51 -8.51 -11.75 -2.17
C THR A 51 -6.98 -11.76 -2.23
N GLY A 52 -6.32 -10.92 -1.43
CA GLY A 52 -4.87 -10.75 -1.45
C GLY A 52 -4.36 -9.98 -2.67
N ILE A 53 -5.23 -9.21 -3.34
CA ILE A 53 -4.94 -8.48 -4.58
C ILE A 53 -4.69 -7.00 -4.28
N TRP A 54 -3.74 -6.40 -5.01
CA TRP A 54 -3.46 -4.97 -5.01
C TRP A 54 -4.05 -4.29 -6.25
N ALA A 55 -4.74 -3.19 -6.05
CA ALA A 55 -5.27 -2.35 -7.12
C ALA A 55 -4.76 -0.91 -6.99
N THR A 56 -4.41 -0.28 -8.11
CA THR A 56 -4.07 1.15 -8.16
C THR A 56 -5.30 2.00 -7.95
N THR A 57 -5.17 3.07 -7.16
CA THR A 57 -6.21 4.11 -7.02
C THR A 57 -5.81 5.36 -7.79
N ASP A 58 -6.64 6.41 -7.70
CA ASP A 58 -6.24 7.74 -8.14
C ASP A 58 -4.99 8.24 -7.40
N SER A 59 -4.22 9.08 -8.08
CA SER A 59 -3.01 9.69 -7.55
C SER A 59 -3.32 10.93 -6.71
N MET A 60 -2.48 11.17 -5.71
CA MET A 60 -2.42 12.44 -5.00
C MET A 60 -1.94 13.57 -5.93
N ASN A 61 -2.30 14.81 -5.60
CA ASN A 61 -1.82 16.00 -6.34
C ASN A 61 -0.30 16.16 -6.25
N ASP A 62 0.27 15.84 -5.09
CA ASP A 62 1.71 15.93 -4.84
C ASP A 62 2.25 14.58 -4.39
N ALA A 63 3.48 14.29 -4.80
CA ALA A 63 4.20 13.13 -4.30
C ALA A 63 4.58 13.34 -2.83
N ARG A 64 4.49 12.28 -2.04
CA ARG A 64 4.78 12.33 -0.60
C ARG A 64 5.57 11.09 -0.19
N ALA A 65 6.52 11.26 0.73
CA ALA A 65 7.34 10.19 1.31
C ALA A 65 7.75 10.59 2.73
N GLU A 66 8.15 9.61 3.56
CA GLU A 66 8.61 9.83 4.95
C GLU A 66 7.60 10.56 5.85
N HIS A 67 6.34 10.58 5.40
CA HIS A 67 5.16 11.11 6.04
C HIS A 67 4.58 10.15 7.10
N THR A 68 3.80 10.71 8.03
CA THR A 68 3.11 9.97 9.09
C THR A 68 1.61 9.82 8.80
N THR A 69 1.00 8.78 9.36
CA THR A 69 -0.44 8.48 9.26
C THR A 69 -1.23 9.23 10.33
#